data_AF-A0A3M7KLH7-F1
#
_entry.id   AF-A0A3M7KLH7-F1
#
_cell.length_a   1.000
_cell.length_b   1.000
_cell.length_c   1.000
_cell.angle_alpha   90.00
_cell.angle_beta   90.00
_cell.angle_gamma   90.00
#
_symmetry.space_group_name_H-M   'P 1'
#
loop_
_entity.id
_entity.type
_entity.pdbx_description
1 polymer ?
#
loop_
_entity_poly.entity_id
_entity_poly.type
_entity_poly.pdbx_seq_one_letter_code
_entity_poly.pdbx_strand_id
1 'polypeptide(L)'
;MFVWYIEKDDALTESKLTTYFKSYYDGLMGVNLKNKEGVINPNKLDKTICLFIKTNEGFTGKMRVYDKFFSKDYMILNIKVRESFCPKTNKQIILCEISQKIFDHKVWEIFNDVKLKVNCD
;
A
#
# COMPACT_ATOMS: atom_id res chain seq x y z
N MET A 1 -7.08 -6.32 -2.67
CA MET A 1 -7.16 -5.09 -3.50
C MET A 1 -7.87 -4.03 -2.68
N PHE A 2 -7.43 -2.79 -2.76
CA PHE A 2 -8.14 -1.62 -2.23
C PHE A 2 -7.85 -0.40 -3.09
N VAL A 3 -8.61 0.68 -2.88
CA VAL A 3 -8.48 1.93 -3.62
C VAL A 3 -8.38 3.08 -2.62
N TRP A 4 -7.47 4.01 -2.85
CA TRP A 4 -7.48 5.32 -2.21
C TRP A 4 -8.08 6.35 -3.15
N TYR A 5 -9.04 7.12 -2.64
CA TYR A 5 -9.68 8.23 -3.33
C TYR A 5 -9.37 9.49 -2.56
N ILE A 6 -8.39 10.25 -3.03
CA ILE A 6 -7.76 11.35 -2.28
C ILE A 6 -7.75 12.63 -3.10
N GLU A 7 -7.59 13.76 -2.43
CA GLU A 7 -7.33 15.03 -3.12
C GLU A 7 -6.01 14.92 -3.90
N LYS A 8 -6.00 15.43 -5.13
CA LYS A 8 -4.75 15.56 -5.86
C LYS A 8 -3.97 16.75 -5.31
N ASP A 9 -2.82 16.43 -4.74
CA ASP A 9 -1.81 17.42 -4.34
C ASP A 9 -0.75 17.54 -5.44
N ASP A 10 -0.12 16.42 -5.81
CA ASP A 10 1.05 16.37 -6.68
C ASP A 10 1.15 15.03 -7.44
N ALA A 11 2.08 14.94 -8.39
CA ALA A 11 2.41 13.68 -9.03
C ALA A 11 2.91 12.62 -8.02
N LEU A 12 2.44 11.38 -8.20
CA LEU A 12 2.89 10.25 -7.41
C LEU A 12 4.31 9.84 -7.84
N THR A 13 5.15 9.54 -6.84
CA THR A 13 6.54 9.09 -7.06
C THR A 13 6.84 7.88 -6.19
N GLU A 14 7.89 7.14 -6.52
CA GLU A 14 8.38 5.98 -5.76
C GLU A 14 8.68 6.35 -4.31
N SER A 15 9.26 7.54 -4.09
CA SER A 15 9.54 8.06 -2.75
C SER A 15 8.26 8.36 -1.97
N LYS A 16 7.26 8.99 -2.60
CA LYS A 16 5.96 9.26 -1.95
C LYS A 16 5.25 7.96 -1.58
N LEU A 17 5.18 7.01 -2.52
CA LEU A 17 4.62 5.68 -2.27
C LEU A 17 5.34 4.96 -1.12
N THR A 18 6.68 4.98 -1.12
CA THR A 18 7.47 4.40 -0.03
C THR A 18 7.08 5.01 1.31
N THR A 19 6.97 6.33 1.41
CA THR A 19 6.59 7.02 2.65
C THR A 19 5.15 6.72 3.07
N TYR A 20 4.19 6.75 2.14
CA TYR A 20 2.78 6.50 2.43
C TYR A 20 2.55 5.06 2.90
N PHE A 21 3.09 4.09 2.18
CA PHE A 21 2.90 2.68 2.52
C PHE A 21 3.63 2.28 3.81
N LYS A 22 4.83 2.84 4.06
CA LYS A 22 5.50 2.66 5.36
C LYS A 22 4.64 3.16 6.50
N SER A 23 4.14 4.40 6.40
CA SER A 23 3.31 5.01 7.44
C SER A 23 2.00 4.26 7.63
N TYR A 24 1.33 3.87 6.53
CA TYR A 24 0.08 3.12 6.57
C TYR A 24 0.24 1.78 7.28
N TYR A 25 1.23 0.96 6.89
CA TYR A 25 1.43 -0.36 7.49
C TYR A 25 2.02 -0.28 8.90
N ASP A 26 2.95 0.64 9.19
CA ASP A 26 3.44 0.84 10.56
C ASP A 26 2.32 1.24 11.52
N GLY A 27 1.41 2.12 11.08
CA GLY A 27 0.24 2.53 11.84
C GLY A 27 -0.74 1.38 12.03
N LEU A 28 -1.12 0.71 10.94
CA LEU A 28 -2.04 -0.42 10.94
C LEU A 28 -1.55 -1.57 11.85
N MET A 29 -0.26 -1.84 11.83
CA MET A 29 0.35 -2.95 12.59
C MET A 29 0.82 -2.53 13.99
N GLY A 30 0.72 -1.23 14.31
CA GLY A 30 1.06 -0.70 15.62
C GLY A 30 2.55 -0.72 15.94
N VAL A 31 3.42 -0.62 14.92
CA VAL A 31 4.88 -0.58 15.08
C VAL A 31 5.33 0.67 15.84
N ASN A 32 4.58 1.78 15.72
CA ASN A 32 4.92 3.07 16.33
C ASN A 32 4.06 3.42 17.56
N LEU A 33 3.40 2.45 18.21
CA LEU A 33 2.54 2.72 19.36
C LEU A 33 3.33 2.99 20.66
N LYS A 34 3.35 4.26 21.06
CA LYS A 34 3.72 4.72 22.42
C LYS A 34 2.46 5.26 23.10
N ASN A 35 2.13 4.82 24.32
CA ASN A 35 1.10 5.47 25.14
C ASN A 35 1.77 6.42 26.16
N LYS A 36 0.94 7.17 26.90
CA LYS A 36 1.39 8.11 27.95
C LYS A 36 2.11 7.43 29.13
N GLU A 37 2.09 6.10 29.20
CA GLU A 37 2.64 5.28 30.27
C GLU A 37 3.88 4.45 29.85
N GLY A 38 4.25 4.47 28.55
CA GLY A 38 5.40 3.71 28.04
C GLY A 38 5.20 3.13 26.63
N VAL A 39 6.06 2.18 26.26
CA VAL A 39 5.98 1.45 24.99
C VAL A 39 4.87 0.41 25.09
N ILE A 40 3.85 0.47 24.21
CA ILE A 40 2.70 -0.45 24.23
C ILE A 40 3.12 -1.86 23.79
N ASN A 41 4.16 -1.98 22.98
CA ASN A 41 4.60 -3.25 22.43
C ASN A 41 5.88 -3.74 23.14
N PRO A 42 5.82 -4.80 23.97
CA PRO A 42 7.01 -5.35 24.63
C PRO A 42 8.02 -5.88 23.60
N ASN A 43 7.53 -6.25 22.42
CA ASN A 43 8.35 -6.64 21.28
C ASN A 43 8.66 -5.40 20.45
N LYS A 44 9.91 -4.96 20.49
CA LYS A 44 10.44 -3.87 19.65
C LYS A 44 10.37 -4.27 18.18
N LEU A 45 9.24 -4.04 17.53
CA LEU A 45 9.03 -4.37 16.12
C LEU A 45 9.89 -3.47 15.22
N ASP A 46 10.53 -4.07 14.21
CA ASP A 46 11.12 -3.35 13.08
C ASP A 46 10.04 -2.63 12.28
N LYS A 47 10.41 -1.45 11.76
CA LYS A 47 9.60 -0.68 10.82
C LYS A 47 9.41 -1.41 9.50
N THR A 48 8.31 -1.08 8.85
CA THR A 48 8.00 -1.49 7.49
C THR A 48 9.10 -1.01 6.54
N ILE A 49 9.53 -1.92 5.67
CA ILE A 49 10.44 -1.62 4.57
C ILE A 49 9.65 -1.72 3.28
N CYS A 50 9.68 -0.68 2.46
CA CYS A 50 9.05 -0.65 1.14
C CYS A 50 10.09 -0.27 0.09
N LEU A 51 9.99 -0.92 -1.07
CA LEU A 51 10.69 -0.54 -2.29
C LEU A 51 9.67 -0.48 -3.41
N PHE A 52 9.66 0.64 -4.14
CA PHE A 52 8.81 0.86 -5.32
C PHE A 52 9.66 1.18 -6.54
N ILE A 53 9.19 0.73 -7.70
CA ILE A 53 9.80 0.96 -9.01
C ILE A 53 8.69 1.42 -9.95
N LYS A 54 8.92 2.51 -10.67
CA LYS A 54 8.02 2.97 -11.73
C LYS A 54 8.11 2.06 -12.96
N THR A 55 6.97 1.84 -13.58
CA THR A 55 6.77 1.00 -14.77
C THR A 55 5.91 1.74 -15.77
N ASN A 56 5.72 1.18 -16.97
CA ASN A 56 4.85 1.77 -17.97
C ASN A 56 3.36 1.80 -17.55
N GLU A 57 2.95 0.93 -16.64
CA GLU A 57 1.55 0.82 -16.18
C GLU A 57 1.27 1.51 -14.83
N GLY A 58 2.26 2.20 -14.26
CA GLY A 58 2.18 2.75 -12.90
C GLY A 58 3.40 2.33 -12.09
N PHE A 59 3.20 1.69 -10.93
CA PHE A 59 4.29 1.27 -10.04
C PHE A 59 4.14 -0.19 -9.63
N THR A 60 5.28 -0.83 -9.40
CA THR A 60 5.34 -2.11 -8.69
C THR A 60 6.15 -1.94 -7.42
N GLY A 61 5.91 -2.76 -6.43
CA GLY A 61 6.65 -2.69 -5.19
C GLY A 61 6.68 -3.99 -4.41
N LYS A 62 7.58 -3.99 -3.42
CA LYS A 62 7.77 -5.07 -2.45
C LYS A 62 7.89 -4.48 -1.06
N MET A 63 7.20 -5.07 -0.11
CA MET A 63 7.10 -4.56 1.26
C MET A 63 7.34 -5.69 2.26
N ARG A 64 8.19 -5.46 3.26
CA ARG A 64 8.29 -6.31 4.46
C ARG A 64 7.49 -5.64 5.56
N VAL A 65 6.43 -6.30 6.02
CA VAL A 65 5.51 -5.79 7.04
C VAL A 65 5.37 -6.83 8.15
N TYR A 66 5.17 -6.37 9.38
CA TYR A 66 4.77 -7.25 10.48
C TYR A 66 3.27 -7.49 10.42
N ASP A 67 2.80 -8.72 10.41
CA ASP A 67 1.37 -9.03 10.41
C ASP A 67 0.87 -9.27 11.84
N LYS A 68 0.31 -8.22 12.45
CA LYS A 68 -0.21 -8.29 13.81
C LYS A 68 -1.49 -9.14 13.93
N PHE A 69 -2.22 -9.35 12.83
CA PHE A 69 -3.58 -9.89 12.87
C PHE A 69 -3.62 -11.41 12.82
N PHE A 70 -2.83 -12.03 11.95
CA PHE A 70 -2.92 -13.46 11.69
C PHE A 70 -1.66 -14.21 12.11
N SER A 71 -0.56 -14.00 11.40
CA SER A 71 0.68 -14.77 11.58
C SER A 71 1.50 -14.31 12.80
N LYS A 72 1.36 -13.06 13.23
CA LYS A 72 2.21 -12.43 14.26
C LYS A 72 3.70 -12.49 13.91
N ASP A 73 4.01 -12.50 12.61
CA ASP A 73 5.36 -12.55 12.05
C ASP A 73 5.50 -11.59 10.85
N TYR A 74 6.72 -11.41 10.36
CA TYR A 74 7.01 -10.63 9.17
C TYR A 74 6.63 -11.39 7.91
N MET A 75 5.90 -10.72 7.03
CA MET A 75 5.57 -11.21 5.70
C MET A 75 6.04 -10.26 4.61
N ILE A 76 6.21 -10.82 3.42
CA ILE A 76 6.49 -10.07 2.21
C ILE A 76 5.19 -9.89 1.43
N LEU A 77 4.88 -8.65 1.10
CA LEU A 77 3.79 -8.27 0.21
C LEU A 77 4.37 -7.71 -1.08
N ASN A 78 3.90 -8.21 -2.21
CA ASN A 78 4.12 -7.62 -3.53
C ASN A 78 2.90 -6.77 -3.89
N ILE A 79 3.12 -5.65 -4.54
CA ILE A 79 2.08 -4.67 -4.87
C ILE A 79 2.22 -4.16 -6.31
N LYS A 80 1.09 -4.00 -7.00
CA LYS A 80 0.94 -3.14 -8.18
C LYS A 80 0.09 -1.94 -7.80
N VAL A 81 0.53 -0.75 -8.21
CA VAL A 81 -0.16 0.52 -7.99
C VAL A 81 -0.42 1.19 -9.32
N ARG A 82 -1.69 1.49 -9.59
CA ARG A 82 -2.12 2.26 -10.76
C ARG A 82 -2.79 3.54 -10.29
N GLU A 83 -2.52 4.65 -10.96
CA GLU A 83 -3.17 5.91 -10.64
C GLU A 83 -4.02 6.42 -11.80
N SER A 84 -5.12 7.08 -11.47
CA SER A 84 -5.94 7.84 -12.41
C SER A 84 -6.41 9.13 -11.74
N PHE A 85 -6.75 10.13 -12.55
CA PHE A 85 -7.18 11.44 -12.05
C PHE A 85 -8.57 11.77 -12.59
N CYS A 86 -9.49 12.21 -11.73
CA CYS A 86 -10.76 12.81 -12.09
C CYS A 86 -10.62 14.34 -12.07
N PRO A 87 -10.58 15.02 -13.24
CA PRO A 87 -10.38 16.47 -13.28
C PRO A 87 -11.54 17.27 -12.67
N LYS A 88 -12.78 16.82 -12.86
CA LYS A 88 -13.98 17.54 -12.38
C LYS A 88 -14.07 17.61 -10.86
N THR A 89 -13.69 16.54 -10.17
CA THR A 89 -13.73 16.44 -8.71
C THR A 89 -12.38 16.75 -8.05
N ASN A 90 -11.33 16.99 -8.84
CA ASN A 90 -9.93 17.12 -8.41
C ASN A 90 -9.42 15.94 -7.57
N LYS A 91 -9.89 14.72 -7.88
CA LYS A 91 -9.55 13.52 -7.11
C LYS A 91 -8.53 12.65 -7.83
N GLN A 92 -7.53 12.21 -7.08
CA GLN A 92 -6.61 11.15 -7.48
C GLN A 92 -7.12 9.82 -6.95
N ILE A 93 -7.22 8.84 -7.84
CA ILE A 93 -7.58 7.46 -7.53
C ILE A 93 -6.32 6.63 -7.62
N ILE A 94 -6.01 5.92 -6.54
CA ILE A 94 -4.86 5.04 -6.46
C ILE A 94 -5.37 3.62 -6.21
N LEU A 95 -5.32 2.78 -7.24
CA LEU A 95 -5.67 1.37 -7.17
C LEU A 95 -4.47 0.56 -6.70
N CYS A 96 -4.66 -0.21 -5.63
CA CYS A 96 -3.63 -1.00 -4.98
C CYS A 96 -4.00 -2.50 -5.01
N GLU A 97 -3.25 -3.25 -5.79
CA GLU A 97 -3.35 -4.71 -5.91
C GLU A 97 -2.22 -5.34 -5.11
N ILE A 98 -2.53 -6.09 -4.05
CA ILE A 98 -1.54 -6.62 -3.11
C ILE A 98 -1.70 -8.13 -2.96
N SER A 99 -0.58 -8.85 -2.95
CA SER A 99 -0.53 -10.28 -2.69
C SER A 99 0.83 -10.70 -2.11
N GLN A 100 0.86 -11.75 -1.29
CA GLN A 100 2.11 -12.40 -0.89
C GLN A 100 2.76 -13.18 -2.05
N LYS A 101 1.99 -13.48 -3.11
CA LYS A 101 2.48 -14.22 -4.28
C LYS A 101 3.29 -13.30 -5.21
N ILE A 102 4.32 -13.87 -5.84
CA ILE A 102 5.10 -13.20 -6.88
C ILE A 102 4.24 -12.85 -8.10
N PHE A 103 4.69 -11.91 -8.93
CA PHE A 103 3.88 -11.33 -10.01
C PHE A 103 3.45 -12.32 -11.11
N ASP A 104 4.16 -13.43 -11.27
CA ASP A 104 3.83 -14.48 -12.25
C ASP A 104 2.75 -15.46 -11.76
N HIS A 105 2.28 -15.31 -10.52
CA HIS A 105 1.24 -16.18 -9.97
C HIS A 105 -0.16 -15.79 -10.50
N LYS A 106 -0.99 -16.77 -10.87
CA LYS A 106 -2.37 -16.61 -11.38
C LYS A 106 -3.33 -15.73 -10.57
N VAL A 107 -2.98 -15.38 -9.33
CA VAL A 107 -3.80 -14.47 -8.51
C VAL A 107 -3.81 -13.06 -9.09
N TRP A 108 -2.75 -12.68 -9.80
CA TRP A 108 -2.65 -11.39 -10.47
C TRP A 108 -3.58 -11.29 -11.68
N GLU A 109 -3.92 -12.40 -12.32
CA GLU A 109 -4.92 -12.45 -13.40
C GLU A 109 -6.31 -12.13 -12.84
N ILE A 110 -6.65 -12.66 -11.66
CA ILE A 110 -7.92 -12.36 -10.98
C ILE A 110 -8.07 -10.86 -10.70
N PHE A 111 -6.98 -10.15 -10.37
CA PHE A 111 -7.05 -8.71 -10.19
C PHE A 111 -7.37 -7.96 -11.50
N ASN A 112 -6.92 -8.46 -12.67
CA ASN A 112 -7.22 -7.85 -13.96
C ASN A 112 -8.70 -7.95 -14.35
N ASP A 113 -9.40 -8.96 -13.83
CA ASP A 113 -10.84 -9.16 -14.06
C ASP A 113 -11.69 -8.19 -13.23
N VAL A 114 -11.16 -7.67 -12.11
CA VAL A 114 -11.86 -6.70 -11.28
C VAL A 114 -11.79 -5.32 -11.96
N LYS A 115 -12.94 -4.85 -12.47
CA LYS A 115 -13.05 -3.51 -13.07
C LYS A 115 -13.46 -2.48 -12.03
N LEU A 116 -12.59 -1.49 -11.82
CA LEU A 116 -12.93 -0.34 -10.99
C LEU A 116 -13.91 0.58 -11.72
N LYS A 117 -15.09 0.78 -11.16
CA LYS A 117 -16.04 1.80 -11.60
C LYS A 117 -15.84 3.06 -10.75
N VAL A 118 -15.25 4.08 -11.36
CA VAL A 118 -15.09 5.40 -10.73
C VAL A 118 -16.14 6.35 -11.30
N ASN A 119 -16.86 7.04 -10.42
CA ASN A 119 -17.67 8.18 -10.84
C ASN A 119 -16.82 9.46 -10.76
N CYS A 120 -16.49 10.03 -11.91
CA CYS A 120 -15.76 11.31 -12.03
C CYS A 120 -16.69 12.49 -12.34
N ASP A 121 -18.01 12.28 -12.40
CA ASP A 121 -18.99 13.32 -12.77
C ASP A 121 -19.46 14.15 -11.58
#